data_AF-A0A7W1FAF0-F1
#
_entry.id   AF-A0A7W1FAF0-F1
#
_cell.length_a   1.000
_cell.length_b   1.000
_cell.length_c   1.000
_cell.angle_alpha   90.00
_cell.angle_beta   90.00
_cell.angle_gamma   90.00
#
_symmetry.space_group_name_H-M   'P 1'
#
loop_
_entity.id
_entity.type
_entity.pdbx_description
1 polymer ?
#
loop_
_entity_poly.entity_id
_entity_poly.type
_entity_poly.pdbx_seq_one_letter_code
_entity_poly.pdbx_strand_id
1 'polypeptide(L)'
;MGRSERETRSGAQADALAQVRRDLRDRLLQRVDARGLATAPRTERRVRVREEALAILRTQGHILPQRDLARVVNEISDEVVGFGPIEFLLKDPEVTEVMVNGPDDVYVERKGRIERAGDGLF
;
A
#
# COMPACT_ATOMS: atom_id res chain seq x y z
N MET A 1 -15.87 36.24 -16.90
CA MET A 1 -14.53 35.63 -17.07
C MET A 1 -14.08 34.72 -15.92
N GLY A 2 -14.77 34.60 -14.77
CA GLY A 2 -14.26 33.87 -13.59
C GLY A 2 -14.53 32.36 -13.44
N ARG A 3 -15.04 31.65 -14.47
CA ARG A 3 -15.21 30.18 -14.40
C ARG A 3 -13.96 29.40 -14.81
N SER A 4 -13.20 29.91 -15.78
CA SER A 4 -12.03 29.21 -16.35
C SER A 4 -10.85 29.10 -15.38
N GLU A 5 -10.67 30.01 -14.42
CA GLU A 5 -9.52 30.00 -13.51
C GLU A 5 -9.70 29.05 -12.30
N ARG A 6 -10.94 28.76 -11.90
CA ARG A 6 -11.23 27.84 -10.79
C ARG A 6 -11.02 26.37 -11.18
N GLU A 7 -11.35 26.01 -12.42
CA GLU A 7 -11.16 24.65 -12.93
C GLU A 7 -9.67 24.31 -13.07
N THR A 8 -8.85 25.23 -13.58
CA THR A 8 -7.39 25.02 -13.74
C THR A 8 -6.67 24.86 -12.40
N ARG A 9 -7.07 25.63 -11.38
CA ARG A 9 -6.48 25.55 -10.02
C ARG A 9 -6.85 24.24 -9.31
N SER A 10 -8.06 23.74 -9.51
CA SER A 10 -8.50 22.45 -8.97
C SER A 10 -7.75 21.27 -9.61
N GLY A 11 -7.51 21.32 -10.92
CA GLY A 11 -6.73 20.30 -11.63
C GLY A 11 -5.28 20.22 -11.13
N ALA A 12 -4.58 21.36 -11.07
CA ALA A 12 -3.19 21.43 -10.60
C ALA A 12 -3.03 20.93 -9.15
N GLN A 13 -4.01 21.17 -8.28
CA GLN A 13 -3.98 20.68 -6.91
C GLN A 13 -4.21 19.16 -6.83
N ALA A 14 -5.10 18.61 -7.67
CA ALA A 14 -5.30 17.17 -7.77
C ALA A 14 -4.04 16.46 -8.29
N ASP A 15 -3.36 17.04 -9.28
CA ASP A 15 -2.11 16.50 -9.83
C ASP A 15 -0.97 16.52 -8.80
N ALA A 16 -0.85 17.61 -8.03
CA ALA A 16 0.13 17.71 -6.95
C ALA A 16 -0.13 16.66 -5.85
N LEU A 17 -1.38 16.45 -5.45
CA LEU A 17 -1.75 15.41 -4.49
C LEU A 17 -1.44 14.01 -5.02
N ALA A 18 -1.73 13.75 -6.30
CA ALA A 18 -1.41 12.49 -6.94
C ALA A 18 0.09 12.23 -7.00
N GLN A 19 0.91 13.27 -7.20
CA GLN A 19 2.36 13.17 -7.16
C GLN A 19 2.86 12.82 -5.76
N VAL A 20 2.39 13.53 -4.73
CA VAL A 20 2.74 13.24 -3.32
C VAL A 20 2.34 11.81 -2.96
N ARG A 21 1.18 11.34 -3.42
CA ARG A 21 0.72 9.97 -3.18
C ARG A 21 1.67 8.94 -3.79
N ARG A 22 2.08 9.13 -5.05
CA ARG A 22 3.03 8.23 -5.73
C ARG A 22 4.38 8.19 -5.01
N ASP A 23 4.94 9.36 -4.72
CA ASP A 23 6.25 9.46 -4.08
C ASP A 23 6.26 8.83 -2.68
N LEU A 24 5.17 9.02 -1.92
CA LEU A 24 5.01 8.43 -0.60
C LEU A 24 4.89 6.90 -0.66
N ARG A 25 4.10 6.36 -1.60
CA ARG A 25 3.95 4.92 -1.80
C ARG A 25 5.27 4.26 -2.14
N ASP A 26 5.98 4.77 -3.14
CA ASP A 26 7.22 4.15 -3.63
C ASP A 26 8.29 4.10 -2.52
N ARG A 27 8.38 5.14 -1.69
CA ARG A 27 9.27 5.18 -0.51
C ARG A 27 8.82 4.25 0.61
N LEU A 28 7.51 4.13 0.83
CA LEU A 28 6.98 3.22 1.85
C LEU A 28 7.29 1.78 1.51
N LEU A 29 7.10 1.35 0.26
CA LEU A 29 7.43 0.01 -0.20
C LEU A 29 8.92 -0.31 0.07
N GLN A 30 9.82 0.60 -0.33
CA GLN A 30 11.26 0.45 -0.07
C GLN A 30 11.59 0.28 1.43
N ARG A 31 10.90 1.01 2.33
CA ARG A 31 11.15 0.92 3.78
C ARG A 31 10.50 -0.30 4.42
N VAL A 32 9.32 -0.69 3.96
CA VAL A 32 8.60 -1.87 4.46
C VAL A 32 9.39 -3.13 4.18
N ASP A 33 9.93 -3.25 2.97
CA ASP A 33 10.81 -4.35 2.57
C ASP A 33 12.10 -4.35 3.40
N ALA A 34 12.79 -3.20 3.48
CA ALA A 34 14.07 -3.09 4.21
C ALA A 34 13.96 -3.38 5.72
N ARG A 35 12.78 -3.17 6.33
CA ARG A 35 12.55 -3.41 7.76
C ARG A 35 11.88 -4.75 8.06
N GLY A 36 11.64 -5.59 7.06
CA GLY A 36 10.97 -6.88 7.24
C GLY A 36 9.53 -6.73 7.77
N LEU A 37 8.89 -5.57 7.57
CA LEU A 37 7.53 -5.33 8.05
C LEU A 37 6.50 -6.22 7.32
N ALA A 38 6.91 -6.79 6.18
CA ALA A 38 6.20 -7.80 5.41
C ALA A 38 5.85 -9.08 6.18
N THR A 39 6.48 -9.36 7.33
CA THR A 39 6.24 -10.59 8.11
C THR A 39 5.43 -10.34 9.39
N ALA A 40 5.21 -9.09 9.79
CA ALA A 40 4.50 -8.75 11.02
C ALA A 40 2.97 -8.97 10.91
N PRO A 41 2.24 -9.30 12.00
CA PRO A 41 0.79 -9.40 11.97
C PRO A 41 0.12 -8.16 11.36
N ARG A 42 -0.99 -8.34 10.62
CA ARG A 42 -1.64 -7.27 9.83
C ARG A 42 -1.91 -6.01 10.64
N THR A 43 -2.42 -6.15 11.86
CA THR A 43 -2.74 -5.03 12.77
C THR A 43 -1.49 -4.23 13.14
N GLU A 44 -0.41 -4.92 13.48
CA GLU A 44 0.86 -4.30 13.85
C GLU A 44 1.54 -3.65 12.64
N ARG A 45 1.54 -4.35 11.50
CA ARG A 45 2.05 -3.83 10.24
C ARG A 45 1.34 -2.54 9.83
N ARG A 46 0.02 -2.47 10.00
CA ARG A 46 -0.76 -1.27 9.69
C ARG A 46 -0.37 -0.06 10.52
N VAL A 47 -0.12 -0.26 11.81
CA VAL A 47 0.36 0.80 12.70
C VAL A 47 1.74 1.29 12.25
N ARG A 48 2.68 0.36 12.02
CA ARG A 48 4.06 0.69 11.63
C ARG A 48 4.16 1.37 10.26
N VAL A 49 3.40 0.91 9.27
CA VAL A 49 3.31 1.55 7.94
C VAL A 49 2.76 2.97 8.05
N ARG A 50 1.73 3.18 8.87
CA ARG A 50 1.16 4.51 9.10
C ARG A 50 2.18 5.47 9.72
N GLU A 51 2.94 5.00 10.71
CA GLU A 51 3.98 5.79 11.37
C GLU A 51 5.08 6.20 10.38
N GLU A 52 5.54 5.26 9.55
CA GLU A 52 6.52 5.54 8.51
C GLU A 52 5.99 6.51 7.44
N ALA A 53 4.72 6.39 7.07
CA ALA A 53 4.09 7.29 6.11
C ALA A 53 4.12 8.74 6.62
N LEU A 54 3.74 8.93 7.89
CA LEU A 54 3.80 10.24 8.55
C LEU A 54 5.24 10.75 8.68
N ALA A 55 6.20 9.88 8.99
CA ALA A 55 7.61 10.26 9.07
C ALA A 55 8.14 10.76 7.72
N ILE A 56 7.84 10.05 6.62
CA ILE A 56 8.25 10.44 5.27
C ILE A 56 7.66 11.81 4.92
N LEU A 57 6.35 12.01 5.11
CA LEU A 57 5.70 13.29 4.80
C LEU A 57 6.27 14.45 5.62
N ARG A 58 6.59 14.23 6.89
CA ARG A 58 7.24 15.25 7.74
C ARG A 58 8.63 15.60 7.23
N THR A 59 9.43 14.62 6.80
CA THR A 59 10.78 14.89 6.26
C THR A 59 10.77 15.65 4.93
N GLN A 60 9.71 15.50 4.13
CA GLN A 60 9.58 16.18 2.83
C GLN A 60 9.03 17.61 2.96
N GLY A 61 8.59 18.04 4.14
CA GLY A 61 8.02 19.37 4.34
C GLY A 61 6.69 19.57 3.59
N HIS A 62 6.00 18.50 3.21
CA HIS A 62 4.70 18.61 2.55
C HIS A 62 3.65 19.16 3.53
N ILE A 63 3.14 20.36 3.24
CA ILE A 63 2.04 20.97 3.97
C ILE A 63 0.74 20.56 3.28
N LEU A 64 0.21 19.41 3.67
CA LEU A 64 -1.14 18.98 3.29
C LEU A 64 -2.15 19.47 4.33
N PRO A 65 -3.37 19.87 3.93
CA PRO A 65 -4.48 20.02 4.86
C PRO A 65 -4.67 18.73 5.67
N GLN A 66 -5.01 18.85 6.96
CA GLN A 66 -5.12 17.69 7.86
C GLN A 66 -6.05 16.59 7.32
N ARG A 67 -7.14 16.99 6.64
CA ARG A 67 -8.09 16.07 6.00
C ARG A 67 -7.45 15.27 4.86
N ASP A 68 -6.66 15.95 4.01
CA ASP A 68 -5.99 15.31 2.87
C ASP A 68 -4.83 14.45 3.34
N LEU A 69 -4.09 14.91 4.35
CA LEU A 69 -3.05 14.13 5.02
C LEU A 69 -3.59 12.81 5.56
N ALA A 70 -4.65 12.87 6.38
CA ALA A 70 -5.25 11.68 6.97
C ALA A 70 -5.78 10.72 5.90
N ARG A 71 -6.36 11.25 4.82
CA ARG A 71 -6.84 10.48 3.69
C ARG A 71 -5.70 9.78 2.95
N VAL A 72 -4.67 10.51 2.53
CA VAL A 72 -3.52 9.96 1.79
C VAL A 72 -2.80 8.90 2.62
N VAL A 73 -2.57 9.16 3.90
CA VAL A 73 -1.92 8.19 4.80
C VAL A 73 -2.76 6.93 4.95
N ASN A 74 -4.09 7.05 5.12
CA ASN A 74 -4.98 5.89 5.19
C ASN A 74 -4.94 5.07 3.89
N GLU A 75 -5.18 5.72 2.75
CA GLU A 75 -5.24 5.07 1.44
C GLU A 75 -3.94 4.32 1.12
N ILE A 76 -2.78 4.96 1.31
CA ILE A 76 -1.49 4.31 1.05
C ILE A 76 -1.19 3.24 2.10
N SER A 77 -1.53 3.46 3.37
CA SER A 77 -1.33 2.42 4.38
C SER A 77 -2.14 1.16 4.03
N ASP A 78 -3.37 1.32 3.57
CA ASP A 78 -4.20 0.19 3.16
C ASP A 78 -3.67 -0.46 1.86
N GLU A 79 -3.14 0.33 0.91
CA GLU A 79 -2.46 -0.16 -0.30
C GLU A 79 -1.18 -0.97 0.01
N VAL A 80 -0.37 -0.51 0.96
CA VAL A 80 0.93 -1.11 1.33
C VAL A 80 0.77 -2.28 2.31
N VAL A 81 -0.24 -2.24 3.18
CA VAL A 81 -0.53 -3.31 4.15
C VAL A 81 -1.39 -4.40 3.53
N GLY A 82 -2.22 -4.05 2.56
CA GLY A 82 -2.94 -5.00 1.75
C GLY A 82 -1.95 -5.93 1.06
N PHE A 83 -2.32 -7.20 0.94
CA PHE A 83 -1.50 -8.17 0.21
C PHE A 83 -1.87 -8.23 -1.28
N GLY A 84 -2.70 -7.28 -1.73
CA GLY A 84 -3.20 -7.24 -3.09
C GLY A 84 -3.90 -8.55 -3.49
N PRO A 85 -3.57 -9.15 -4.63
CA PRO A 85 -4.29 -10.32 -5.14
C PRO A 85 -4.14 -11.56 -4.27
N ILE A 86 -3.08 -11.69 -3.46
CA ILE A 86 -2.95 -12.83 -2.56
C ILE A 86 -3.81 -12.68 -1.29
N GLU A 87 -4.50 -11.55 -1.08
CA GLU A 87 -5.31 -11.33 0.13
C GLU A 87 -6.44 -12.35 0.29
N PHE A 88 -6.99 -12.92 -0.79
CA PHE A 88 -8.00 -13.97 -0.67
C PHE A 88 -7.40 -15.29 -0.16
N LEU A 89 -6.16 -15.61 -0.55
CA LEU A 89 -5.44 -16.81 -0.08
C LEU A 89 -5.17 -16.71 1.42
N LEU A 90 -4.81 -15.53 1.91
CA LEU A 90 -4.56 -15.29 3.33
C LEU A 90 -5.82 -15.27 4.21
N LYS A 91 -7.01 -15.13 3.60
CA LYS A 91 -8.29 -15.22 4.31
C LYS A 91 -8.80 -16.66 4.39
N ASP A 92 -8.19 -17.57 3.64
CA ASP A 92 -8.58 -18.96 3.60
C ASP A 92 -8.01 -19.69 4.83
N PRO A 93 -8.86 -20.21 5.73
CA PRO A 93 -8.39 -20.85 6.96
C PRO A 93 -7.65 -22.17 6.72
N GLU A 94 -7.75 -22.76 5.52
CA GLU A 94 -6.98 -23.96 5.18
C GLU A 94 -5.57 -23.63 4.68
N VAL A 95 -5.28 -22.36 4.36
CA VAL A 95 -3.94 -21.90 3.93
C VAL A 95 -3.09 -21.58 5.15
N THR A 96 -1.97 -22.30 5.28
CA THR A 96 -1.01 -22.12 6.37
C THR A 96 0.23 -21.33 5.94
N GLU A 97 0.60 -21.40 4.66
CA GLU A 97 1.72 -20.67 4.08
C GLU A 97 1.42 -20.22 2.64
N VAL A 98 1.93 -19.04 2.25
CA VAL A 98 1.87 -18.50 0.88
C VAL A 98 3.29 -18.19 0.42
N MET A 99 3.70 -18.77 -0.71
CA MET A 99 5.02 -18.58 -1.31
C MET A 99 4.85 -17.88 -2.67
N VAL A 100 5.58 -16.78 -2.88
CA VAL A 100 5.55 -15.99 -4.13
C VAL A 100 6.95 -15.95 -4.73
N ASN A 101 7.13 -16.57 -5.88
CA ASN A 101 8.38 -16.53 -6.63
C ASN A 101 8.31 -15.54 -7.81
N GLY A 102 7.11 -15.28 -8.33
CA GLY A 102 6.87 -14.37 -9.45
C GLY A 102 5.38 -14.10 -9.70
N PRO A 103 5.05 -13.25 -10.69
CA PRO A 103 3.66 -12.80 -10.96
C PRO A 103 2.68 -13.93 -11.26
N ASP A 104 3.18 -14.97 -11.93
CA ASP A 104 2.42 -16.17 -12.28
C ASP A 104 2.87 -17.40 -11.47
N ASP A 105 3.75 -17.22 -10.48
CA ASP A 105 4.35 -18.33 -9.73
C ASP A 105 4.10 -18.16 -8.23
N VAL A 106 2.90 -18.57 -7.82
CA VAL A 106 2.39 -18.48 -6.45
C VAL A 106 1.93 -19.87 -5.98
N TYR A 107 2.41 -20.27 -4.82
CA TYR A 107 2.06 -21.53 -4.16
C TYR A 107 1.43 -21.29 -2.80
N VAL A 108 0.57 -22.20 -2.38
CA VAL A 108 0.01 -22.24 -1.03
C VAL A 108 0.18 -23.61 -0.41
N GLU A 109 0.36 -23.65 0.91
CA GLU A 109 0.31 -24.88 1.69
C GLU A 109 -1.08 -25.04 2.32
N ARG A 110 -1.69 -26.21 2.11
CA ARG A 110 -2.95 -26.61 2.74
C ARG A 110 -2.81 -28.02 3.30
N LYS A 111 -3.09 -28.18 4.60
CA LYS A 111 -3.09 -29.49 5.27
C LYS A 111 -1.78 -30.27 5.04
N GLY A 112 -0.62 -29.60 5.04
CA GLY A 112 0.68 -30.23 4.81
C GLY A 112 1.05 -30.45 3.34
N ARG A 113 0.27 -29.95 2.38
CA ARG A 113 0.51 -30.14 0.93
C ARG A 113 0.65 -28.80 0.23
N ILE A 114 1.70 -28.68 -0.58
CA ILE A 114 1.94 -27.50 -1.42
C ILE A 114 1.18 -27.68 -2.73
N GLU A 115 0.40 -26.66 -3.11
CA GLU A 115 -0.33 -26.57 -4.38
C GLU A 115 -0.19 -25.19 -5.01
N ARG A 116 -0.42 -25.09 -6.33
CA ARG A 116 -0.35 -23.83 -7.05
C ARG A 116 -1.64 -23.03 -6.85
N ALA A 117 -1.52 -21.75 -6.52
CA ALA A 117 -2.64 -20.89 -6.13
C ALA A 117 -3.54 -20.46 -7.31
N GLY A 118 -3.06 -20.66 -8.55
CA GLY A 118 -3.73 -20.27 -9.79
C GLY A 118 -2.82 -19.46 -10.71
N ASP A 119 -3.21 -19.33 -11.98
CA ASP A 119 -2.56 -18.46 -12.96
C ASP A 119 -3.06 -17.00 -12.82
N GLY A 120 -2.21 -16.02 -13.11
CA GLY A 120 -2.62 -14.61 -13.23
C GLY A 120 -3.08 -13.95 -11.94
N LEU A 121 -2.43 -14.27 -10.81
CA LEU A 121 -2.69 -13.58 -9.55
C LEU A 121 -2.26 -12.12 -9.62
N PHE A 122 -1.15 -11.80 -10.27
CA PHE A 122 -0.58 -10.43 -10.31
C PHE A 122 -0.67 -9.77 -11.68
#